data_AF-A0A7W9IDG2-F1
#
_entry.id   AF-A0A7W9IDG2-F1
#
_cell.length_a   1.000
_cell.length_b   1.000
_cell.length_c   1.000
_cell.angle_alpha   90.00
_cell.angle_beta   90.00
_cell.angle_gamma   90.00
#
_symmetry.space_group_name_H-M   'P 1'
#
loop_
_entity.id
_entity.type
_entity.pdbx_description
1 polymer ?
#
loop_
_entity_poly.entity_id
_entity_poly.type
_entity_poly.pdbx_seq_one_letter_code
_entity_poly.pdbx_strand_id
1 'polypeptide(L)'
;MSEIRRVGIVGCGVMGSGIADVCARAGLEVRVAVSGEASAARGRRRLSKSLDYGLRKAVITEAERDGALERVSFTTDLGDLADRQIVFETAPENESVKLDVFGALDKIVEDPAAILASNTSSIPIIRMARATGRPGQVIGVHFFNPVPVLPLVELIGSLLTEDETRVRAEAFVAVTLGKQVIHSPDRAGFVVNALLIPYLLAAIRMVETGFATADVIDQGMVLGCSHPMGPLKLADLIGLDTVASIAVALYEEFKDPQYSPPPMLLRMVEGGLLGRKTGRGFHSYS
;
A
#
# COMPACT_ATOMS: atom_id res chain seq x y z
N MET A 1 -19.84 -12.27 15.34
CA MET A 1 -19.16 -11.07 14.82
C MET A 1 -19.99 -10.52 13.68
N SER A 2 -20.23 -9.21 13.64
CA SER A 2 -20.97 -8.58 12.53
C SER A 2 -20.14 -8.65 11.24
N GLU A 3 -20.78 -9.00 10.14
CA GLU A 3 -20.15 -9.09 8.83
C GLU A 3 -19.84 -7.68 8.29
N ILE A 4 -18.63 -7.49 7.74
CA ILE A 4 -18.23 -6.22 7.11
C ILE A 4 -18.76 -6.21 5.67
N ARG A 5 -19.65 -5.26 5.37
CA ARG A 5 -20.24 -5.05 4.03
C ARG A 5 -20.00 -3.65 3.47
N ARG A 6 -19.78 -2.66 4.34
CA ARG A 6 -19.56 -1.25 3.96
C ARG A 6 -18.13 -0.83 4.26
N VAL A 7 -17.39 -0.54 3.19
CA VAL A 7 -15.97 -0.17 3.22
C VAL A 7 -15.82 1.32 2.92
N GLY A 8 -15.07 2.02 3.76
CA GLY A 8 -14.57 3.36 3.49
C GLY A 8 -13.13 3.31 2.98
N ILE A 9 -12.76 4.23 2.10
CA ILE A 9 -11.37 4.43 1.66
C ILE A 9 -11.07 5.92 1.64
N VAL A 10 -9.99 6.35 2.28
CA VAL A 10 -9.48 7.72 2.20
C VAL A 10 -8.31 7.76 1.23
N GLY A 11 -8.50 8.41 0.09
CA GLY A 11 -7.51 8.49 -0.99
C GLY A 11 -7.80 7.59 -2.18
N CYS A 12 -7.51 8.11 -3.39
CA CYS A 12 -7.74 7.42 -4.67
C CYS A 12 -6.45 7.30 -5.50
N GLY A 13 -5.32 7.13 -4.81
CA GLY A 13 -4.02 6.82 -5.43
C GLY A 13 -4.00 5.42 -6.03
N VAL A 14 -2.80 4.92 -6.36
CA VAL A 14 -2.64 3.56 -6.90
C VAL A 14 -3.18 2.52 -5.91
N MET A 15 -2.80 2.64 -4.63
CA MET A 15 -3.25 1.72 -3.58
C MET A 15 -4.74 1.85 -3.30
N GLY A 16 -5.24 3.06 -3.03
CA GLY A 16 -6.68 3.28 -2.75
C GLY A 16 -7.60 2.79 -3.86
N SER A 17 -7.25 3.03 -5.15
CA SER A 17 -8.03 2.48 -6.27
C SER A 17 -7.93 0.95 -6.37
N GLY A 18 -6.78 0.36 -6.07
CA GLY A 18 -6.61 -1.10 -6.05
C GLY A 18 -7.37 -1.78 -4.91
N ILE A 19 -7.44 -1.14 -3.73
CA ILE A 19 -8.25 -1.60 -2.60
C ILE A 19 -9.75 -1.49 -2.94
N ALA A 20 -10.17 -0.37 -3.56
CA ALA A 20 -11.55 -0.21 -4.02
C ALA A 20 -11.97 -1.31 -5.01
N ASP A 21 -11.10 -1.65 -5.97
CA ASP A 21 -11.31 -2.72 -6.94
C ASP A 21 -11.56 -4.07 -6.23
N VAL A 22 -10.63 -4.50 -5.37
CA VAL A 22 -10.76 -5.82 -4.71
C VAL A 22 -11.98 -5.90 -3.80
N CYS A 23 -12.30 -4.82 -3.07
CA CYS A 23 -13.48 -4.78 -2.22
C CYS A 23 -14.78 -4.83 -3.06
N ALA A 24 -14.86 -4.06 -4.14
CA ALA A 24 -16.04 -4.03 -5.00
C ALA A 24 -16.28 -5.36 -5.72
N ARG A 25 -15.20 -6.02 -6.16
CA ARG A 25 -15.25 -7.37 -6.74
C ARG A 25 -15.66 -8.44 -5.74
N ALA A 26 -15.36 -8.25 -4.45
CA ALA A 26 -15.86 -9.09 -3.37
C ALA A 26 -17.34 -8.81 -3.02
N GLY A 27 -18.02 -7.94 -3.77
CA GLY A 27 -19.44 -7.65 -3.59
C GLY A 27 -19.75 -6.60 -2.52
N LEU A 28 -18.73 -5.89 -2.01
CA LEU A 28 -18.86 -4.90 -0.94
C LEU A 28 -19.25 -3.52 -1.46
N GLU A 29 -19.98 -2.75 -0.65
CA GLU A 29 -20.26 -1.34 -0.93
C GLU A 29 -19.04 -0.50 -0.53
N VAL A 30 -18.48 0.28 -1.47
CA VAL A 30 -17.26 1.05 -1.25
C VAL A 30 -17.54 2.54 -1.42
N ARG A 31 -17.20 3.34 -0.39
CA ARG A 31 -17.20 4.80 -0.46
C ARG A 31 -15.76 5.31 -0.39
N VAL A 32 -15.33 6.03 -1.42
CA VAL A 32 -13.98 6.59 -1.53
C VAL A 32 -14.01 8.10 -1.30
N ALA A 33 -13.49 8.54 -0.16
CA ALA A 33 -13.30 9.95 0.16
C ALA A 33 -12.03 10.49 -0.51
N VAL A 34 -12.15 11.64 -1.17
CA VAL A 34 -11.06 12.28 -1.92
C VAL A 34 -10.99 13.78 -1.64
N SER A 35 -9.86 14.40 -1.96
CA SER A 35 -9.61 15.83 -1.70
C SER A 35 -10.40 16.81 -2.57
N GLY A 36 -11.18 16.34 -3.55
CA GLY A 36 -11.94 17.19 -4.45
C GLY A 36 -12.37 16.49 -5.75
N GLU A 37 -13.21 17.14 -6.53
CA GLU A 37 -13.82 16.58 -7.75
C GLU A 37 -12.80 16.12 -8.79
N ALA A 38 -11.70 16.86 -8.96
CA ALA A 38 -10.63 16.45 -9.86
C ALA A 38 -9.98 15.13 -9.42
N SER A 39 -9.84 14.91 -8.10
CA SER A 39 -9.37 13.65 -7.53
C SER A 39 -10.40 12.54 -7.74
N ALA A 40 -11.70 12.82 -7.54
CA ALA A 40 -12.78 11.86 -7.76
C ALA A 40 -12.78 11.36 -9.21
N ALA A 41 -12.70 12.27 -10.18
CA ALA A 41 -12.62 11.93 -11.60
C ALA A 41 -11.39 11.06 -11.94
N ARG A 42 -10.23 11.34 -11.33
CA ARG A 42 -9.03 10.50 -11.48
C ARG A 42 -9.22 9.11 -10.86
N GLY A 43 -9.82 9.04 -9.67
CA GLY A 43 -10.13 7.81 -8.98
C GLY A 43 -11.05 6.89 -9.80
N ARG A 44 -12.15 7.43 -10.33
CA ARG A 44 -13.07 6.73 -11.23
C ARG A 44 -12.35 6.17 -12.47
N ARG A 45 -11.50 6.97 -13.12
CA ARG A 45 -10.70 6.51 -14.27
C ARG A 45 -9.73 5.40 -13.92
N ARG A 46 -9.06 5.47 -12.76
CA ARG A 46 -8.13 4.42 -12.30
C ARG A 46 -8.86 3.12 -12.03
N LEU A 47 -10.00 3.19 -11.33
CA LEU A 47 -10.84 2.03 -11.06
C LEU A 47 -11.32 1.37 -12.36
N SER A 48 -11.91 2.14 -13.28
CA SER A 48 -12.34 1.64 -14.59
C SER A 48 -11.20 0.93 -15.32
N LYS A 49 -10.03 1.57 -15.41
CA LYS A 49 -8.85 1.00 -16.07
C LYS A 49 -8.38 -0.30 -15.42
N SER A 50 -8.48 -0.42 -14.10
CA SER A 50 -8.13 -1.62 -13.35
C SER A 50 -9.09 -2.77 -13.66
N LEU A 51 -10.40 -2.51 -13.61
CA LEU A 51 -11.42 -3.50 -13.93
C LEU A 51 -11.38 -3.91 -15.42
N ASP A 52 -11.19 -2.96 -16.34
CA ASP A 52 -11.02 -3.25 -17.78
C ASP A 52 -9.74 -4.06 -18.05
N TYR A 53 -8.70 -3.91 -17.23
CA TYR A 53 -7.53 -4.78 -17.29
C TYR A 53 -7.88 -6.21 -16.84
N GLY A 54 -8.64 -6.36 -15.75
CA GLY A 54 -9.15 -7.66 -15.31
C GLY A 54 -10.00 -8.35 -16.38
N LEU A 55 -10.89 -7.62 -17.04
CA LEU A 55 -11.72 -8.12 -18.14
C LEU A 55 -10.86 -8.58 -19.33
N ARG A 56 -9.91 -7.76 -19.78
CA ARG A 56 -9.00 -8.13 -20.89
C ARG A 56 -8.13 -9.35 -20.57
N LYS A 57 -7.86 -9.60 -19.29
CA LYS A 57 -7.14 -10.79 -18.83
C LYS A 57 -8.06 -11.98 -18.57
N ALA A 58 -9.35 -11.87 -18.89
CA ALA A 58 -10.38 -12.88 -18.64
C ALA A 58 -10.43 -13.34 -17.16
N VAL A 59 -10.07 -12.43 -16.24
CA VAL A 59 -10.13 -12.67 -14.79
C VAL A 59 -11.52 -12.35 -14.23
N ILE A 60 -12.27 -11.48 -14.91
CA ILE A 60 -13.66 -11.13 -14.62
C ILE A 60 -14.47 -11.05 -15.92
N THR A 61 -15.78 -11.17 -15.79
CA THR A 61 -16.79 -10.97 -16.83
C THR A 61 -17.23 -9.50 -16.92
N GLU A 62 -17.98 -9.16 -17.98
CA GLU A 62 -18.56 -7.81 -18.12
C GLU A 62 -19.55 -7.48 -17.00
N ALA A 63 -20.40 -8.44 -16.63
CA ALA A 63 -21.36 -8.26 -15.53
C ALA A 63 -20.68 -8.04 -14.18
N GLU A 64 -19.57 -8.74 -13.91
CA GLU A 64 -18.78 -8.51 -12.69
C GLU A 64 -18.08 -7.15 -12.70
N ARG A 65 -17.57 -6.71 -13.86
CA ARG A 65 -16.96 -5.38 -14.03
C ARG A 65 -17.98 -4.26 -13.81
N ASP A 66 -19.15 -4.36 -14.41
CA ASP A 66 -20.21 -3.36 -14.29
C ASP A 66 -20.77 -3.32 -12.87
N GLY A 67 -21.04 -4.49 -12.28
CA GLY A 67 -21.48 -4.57 -10.88
C GLY A 67 -20.43 -4.06 -9.89
N ALA A 68 -19.13 -4.24 -10.15
CA ALA A 68 -18.08 -3.64 -9.32
C ALA A 68 -18.06 -2.11 -9.42
N LEU A 69 -18.26 -1.55 -10.62
CA LEU A 69 -18.34 -0.10 -10.81
C LEU A 69 -19.53 0.52 -10.07
N GLU A 70 -20.69 -0.15 -10.08
CA GLU A 70 -21.90 0.31 -9.38
C GLU A 70 -21.73 0.35 -7.85
N ARG A 71 -20.90 -0.55 -7.29
CA ARG A 71 -20.63 -0.61 -5.85
C ARG A 71 -19.67 0.46 -5.34
N VAL A 72 -18.95 1.16 -6.22
CA VAL A 72 -17.98 2.19 -5.82
C VAL A 72 -18.53 3.59 -6.06
N SER A 73 -18.68 4.33 -4.96
CA SER A 73 -19.03 5.75 -4.98
C SER A 73 -17.85 6.61 -4.50
N PHE A 74 -17.75 7.83 -5.04
CA PHE A 74 -16.72 8.80 -4.66
C PHE A 74 -17.38 10.00 -4.02
N THR A 75 -16.74 10.57 -2.99
CA THR A 75 -17.22 11.75 -2.27
C THR A 75 -16.06 12.68 -1.91
N THR A 76 -16.36 13.96 -1.75
CA THR A 76 -15.45 14.96 -1.20
C THR A 76 -15.71 15.25 0.27
N ASP A 77 -16.78 14.70 0.84
CA ASP A 77 -17.11 14.83 2.25
C ASP A 77 -16.63 13.58 3.01
N LEU A 78 -15.76 13.78 4.00
CA LEU A 78 -15.30 12.68 4.85
C LEU A 78 -16.43 12.15 5.74
N GLY A 79 -17.43 12.98 6.06
CA GLY A 79 -18.61 12.62 6.85
C GLY A 79 -19.44 11.49 6.25
N ASP A 80 -19.38 11.32 4.93
CA ASP A 80 -20.01 10.20 4.21
C ASP A 80 -19.42 8.82 4.56
N LEU A 81 -18.36 8.77 5.38
CA LEU A 81 -17.79 7.53 5.90
C LEU A 81 -18.36 7.13 7.28
N ALA A 82 -19.32 7.88 7.83
CA ALA A 82 -19.83 7.69 9.19
C ALA A 82 -20.35 6.28 9.50
N ASP A 83 -20.97 5.61 8.52
CA ASP A 83 -21.61 4.30 8.66
C ASP A 83 -20.73 3.12 8.22
N ARG A 84 -19.45 3.38 7.90
CA ARG A 84 -18.51 2.36 7.40
C ARG A 84 -18.01 1.47 8.53
N GLN A 85 -17.87 0.18 8.25
CA GLN A 85 -17.48 -0.83 9.25
C GLN A 85 -15.96 -1.10 9.24
N ILE A 86 -15.31 -0.77 8.13
CA ILE A 86 -13.85 -0.69 8.00
C ILE A 86 -13.51 0.49 7.11
N VAL A 87 -12.51 1.28 7.49
CA VAL A 87 -12.01 2.40 6.69
C VAL A 87 -10.52 2.22 6.43
N PHE A 88 -10.12 2.21 5.15
CA PHE A 88 -8.72 2.15 4.73
C PHE A 88 -8.17 3.55 4.42
N GLU A 89 -7.19 3.98 5.18
CA GLU A 89 -6.41 5.17 4.91
C GLU A 89 -5.28 4.86 3.90
N THR A 90 -5.28 5.59 2.78
CA THR A 90 -4.31 5.49 1.68
C THR A 90 -3.83 6.85 1.18
N ALA A 91 -3.89 7.87 2.03
CA ALA A 91 -3.35 9.19 1.80
C ALA A 91 -1.81 9.14 1.61
N PRO A 92 -1.19 10.23 1.11
CA PRO A 92 0.26 10.29 0.95
C PRO A 92 1.02 9.85 2.20
N GLU A 93 2.20 9.26 2.01
CA GLU A 93 3.05 8.75 3.09
C GLU A 93 3.71 9.91 3.85
N ASN A 94 2.89 10.68 4.56
CA ASN A 94 3.27 11.80 5.40
C ASN A 94 2.58 11.64 6.75
N GLU A 95 3.37 11.63 7.82
CA GLU A 95 2.87 11.33 9.16
C GLU A 95 1.79 12.31 9.61
N SER A 96 2.03 13.62 9.53
CA SER A 96 1.02 14.61 9.95
C SER A 96 -0.30 14.45 9.21
N VAL A 97 -0.27 14.22 7.90
CA VAL A 97 -1.48 14.01 7.10
C VAL A 97 -2.24 12.77 7.56
N LYS A 98 -1.54 11.66 7.84
CA LYS A 98 -2.20 10.44 8.33
C LYS A 98 -2.79 10.61 9.72
N LEU A 99 -2.06 11.26 10.64
CA LEU A 99 -2.57 11.53 11.99
C LEU A 99 -3.83 12.40 11.95
N ASP A 100 -3.85 13.43 11.09
CA ASP A 100 -5.03 14.28 10.89
C ASP A 100 -6.22 13.47 10.34
N VAL A 101 -5.99 12.58 9.37
CA VAL A 101 -7.02 11.69 8.84
C VAL A 101 -7.57 10.77 9.94
N PHE A 102 -6.72 10.13 10.73
CA PHE A 102 -7.17 9.24 11.81
C PHE A 102 -7.96 9.99 12.89
N GLY A 103 -7.50 11.18 13.29
CA GLY A 103 -8.22 12.02 14.25
C GLY A 103 -9.57 12.54 13.72
N ALA A 104 -9.72 12.71 12.41
CA ALA A 104 -11.00 13.03 11.79
C ALA A 104 -11.92 11.80 11.72
N LEU A 105 -11.40 10.66 11.28
CA LEU A 105 -12.15 9.40 11.19
C LEU A 105 -12.68 8.95 12.56
N ASP A 106 -11.91 9.12 13.63
CA ASP A 106 -12.35 8.79 15.00
C ASP A 106 -13.63 9.52 15.43
N LYS A 107 -13.82 10.76 14.95
CA LYS A 107 -14.99 11.59 15.23
C LYS A 107 -16.17 11.28 14.31
N ILE A 108 -15.88 10.87 13.08
CA ILE A 108 -16.87 10.68 12.01
C ILE A 108 -17.48 9.28 12.07
N VAL A 109 -16.66 8.25 12.23
CA VAL A 109 -17.11 6.86 12.17
C VAL A 109 -17.87 6.50 13.44
N GLU A 110 -19.18 6.29 13.30
CA GLU A 110 -20.12 6.19 14.41
C GLU A 110 -20.06 4.83 15.11
N ASP A 111 -19.86 3.75 14.36
CA ASP A 111 -19.79 2.40 14.92
C ASP A 111 -18.53 2.26 15.80
N PRO A 112 -18.65 2.05 17.12
CA PRO A 112 -17.52 1.89 18.03
C PRO A 112 -16.70 0.64 17.71
N ALA A 113 -17.27 -0.35 17.01
CA ALA A 113 -16.59 -1.53 16.54
C ALA A 113 -16.04 -1.39 15.11
N ALA A 114 -16.16 -0.23 14.45
CA ALA A 114 -15.56 -0.05 13.13
C ALA A 114 -14.02 -0.09 13.21
N ILE A 115 -13.39 -0.71 12.20
CA ILE A 115 -11.93 -0.82 12.10
C ILE A 115 -11.37 0.38 11.33
N LEU A 116 -10.36 1.06 11.88
CA LEU A 116 -9.61 2.08 11.16
C LEU A 116 -8.26 1.51 10.75
N ALA A 117 -8.10 1.26 9.45
CA ALA A 117 -6.95 0.58 8.88
C ALA A 117 -6.05 1.55 8.11
N SER A 118 -4.72 1.46 8.26
CA SER A 118 -3.77 2.18 7.38
C SER A 118 -3.03 1.23 6.45
N ASN A 119 -2.89 1.61 5.18
CA ASN A 119 -2.02 0.95 4.19
C ASN A 119 -0.60 1.54 4.17
N THR A 120 -0.18 2.27 5.21
CA THR A 120 1.19 2.75 5.38
C THR A 120 2.22 1.63 5.13
N SER A 121 3.39 1.98 4.62
CA SER A 121 4.51 1.04 4.43
C SER A 121 5.63 1.25 5.45
N SER A 122 5.57 2.34 6.21
CA SER A 122 6.71 2.80 7.02
C SER A 122 6.36 3.50 8.32
N ILE A 123 5.19 4.14 8.43
CA ILE A 123 4.77 4.87 9.63
C ILE A 123 4.23 3.88 10.67
N PRO A 124 4.73 3.90 11.93
CA PRO A 124 4.26 2.98 12.96
C PRO A 124 2.76 3.16 13.27
N ILE A 125 2.03 2.05 13.31
CA ILE A 125 0.58 1.98 13.55
C ILE A 125 0.20 2.59 14.89
N ILE A 126 1.04 2.42 15.91
CA ILE A 126 0.85 2.98 17.25
C ILE A 126 0.69 4.51 17.22
N ARG A 127 1.33 5.21 16.27
CA ARG A 127 1.21 6.67 16.17
C ARG A 127 -0.18 7.07 15.68
N MET A 128 -0.71 6.37 14.68
CA MET A 128 -2.09 6.55 14.21
C MET A 128 -3.11 6.12 15.26
N ALA A 129 -2.85 5.04 15.98
CA ALA A 129 -3.70 4.60 17.09
C ALA A 129 -3.82 5.67 18.18
N ARG A 130 -2.72 6.34 18.54
CA ARG A 130 -2.73 7.42 19.55
C ARG A 130 -3.38 8.72 19.09
N ALA A 131 -3.64 8.88 17.80
CA ALA A 131 -4.39 10.03 17.27
C ALA A 131 -5.91 9.88 17.44
N THR A 132 -6.39 8.74 17.94
CA THR A 132 -7.81 8.45 18.13
C THR A 132 -8.16 8.23 19.61
N GLY A 133 -9.44 8.38 19.96
CA GLY A 133 -10.00 7.94 21.23
C GLY A 133 -10.27 6.42 21.29
N ARG A 134 -10.03 5.69 20.19
CA ARG A 134 -10.32 4.26 20.04
C ARG A 134 -9.09 3.48 19.50
N PRO A 135 -7.95 3.49 20.22
CA PRO A 135 -6.71 2.90 19.72
C PRO A 135 -6.80 1.37 19.50
N GLY A 136 -7.72 0.70 20.20
CA GLY A 136 -8.00 -0.74 20.06
C GLY A 136 -8.50 -1.15 18.67
N GLN A 137 -9.13 -0.22 17.96
CA GLN A 137 -9.76 -0.42 16.65
C GLN A 137 -8.84 -0.02 15.48
N VAL A 138 -7.61 0.41 15.78
CA VAL A 138 -6.62 0.82 14.76
C VAL A 138 -5.67 -0.32 14.44
N ILE A 139 -5.48 -0.60 13.14
CA ILE A 139 -4.60 -1.67 12.65
C ILE A 139 -3.93 -1.29 11.33
N GLY A 140 -2.74 -1.83 11.06
CA GLY A 140 -2.14 -1.77 9.74
C GLY A 140 -2.65 -2.89 8.85
N VAL A 141 -3.01 -2.56 7.61
CA VAL A 141 -3.39 -3.51 6.56
C VAL A 141 -2.62 -3.14 5.30
N HIS A 142 -1.43 -3.70 5.16
CA HIS A 142 -0.48 -3.33 4.11
C HIS A 142 -0.63 -4.26 2.91
N PHE A 143 -1.23 -3.73 1.84
CA PHE A 143 -1.37 -4.40 0.56
C PHE A 143 -0.14 -4.17 -0.33
N PHE A 144 0.05 -5.06 -1.30
CA PHE A 144 1.15 -4.95 -2.28
C PHE A 144 0.63 -4.58 -3.66
N ASN A 145 1.33 -3.69 -4.36
CA ASN A 145 0.99 -3.28 -5.71
C ASN A 145 1.50 -4.30 -6.76
N PRO A 146 0.67 -4.77 -7.72
CA PRO A 146 -0.75 -4.44 -7.93
C PRO A 146 -1.72 -5.17 -7.00
N VAL A 147 -2.54 -4.41 -6.27
CA VAL A 147 -3.46 -4.94 -5.23
C VAL A 147 -4.45 -6.00 -5.75
N PRO A 148 -5.05 -5.87 -6.96
CA PRO A 148 -5.96 -6.90 -7.46
C PRO A 148 -5.31 -8.22 -7.85
N VAL A 149 -3.97 -8.25 -7.99
CA VAL A 149 -3.23 -9.42 -8.49
C VAL A 149 -2.43 -10.09 -7.38
N LEU A 150 -1.76 -9.31 -6.52
CA LEU A 150 -0.93 -9.90 -5.48
C LEU A 150 -1.79 -10.47 -4.34
N PRO A 151 -1.54 -11.73 -3.94
CA PRO A 151 -2.37 -12.42 -2.97
C PRO A 151 -2.02 -12.05 -1.53
N LEU A 152 -0.89 -11.40 -1.26
CA LEU A 152 -0.39 -11.17 0.09
C LEU A 152 -0.91 -9.85 0.69
N VAL A 153 -1.17 -9.86 1.99
CA VAL A 153 -1.37 -8.68 2.85
C VAL A 153 -0.63 -8.88 4.16
N GLU A 154 0.06 -7.85 4.63
CA GLU A 154 0.60 -7.80 5.99
C GLU A 154 -0.43 -7.18 6.94
N LEU A 155 -0.75 -7.87 8.04
CA LEU A 155 -1.53 -7.31 9.15
C LEU A 155 -0.61 -6.90 10.30
N ILE A 156 -0.76 -5.65 10.73
CA ILE A 156 0.15 -5.02 11.69
C ILE A 156 -0.65 -4.52 12.88
N GLY A 157 -0.63 -5.28 13.97
CA GLY A 157 -1.19 -4.85 15.24
C GLY A 157 -0.20 -4.00 16.02
N SER A 158 -0.61 -2.82 16.46
CA SER A 158 0.13 -2.07 17.47
C SER A 158 0.02 -2.73 18.84
N LEU A 159 0.75 -2.21 19.83
CA LEU A 159 0.60 -2.63 21.23
C LEU A 159 -0.80 -2.36 21.80
N LEU A 160 -1.56 -1.46 21.19
CA LEU A 160 -2.91 -1.09 21.64
C LEU A 160 -4.01 -1.78 20.86
N THR A 161 -3.71 -2.38 19.70
CA THR A 161 -4.72 -3.03 18.85
C THR A 161 -5.33 -4.23 19.60
N GLU A 162 -6.65 -4.25 19.69
CA GLU A 162 -7.40 -5.32 20.36
C GLU A 162 -7.41 -6.60 19.52
N ASP A 163 -7.46 -7.74 20.19
CA ASP A 163 -7.49 -9.05 19.53
C ASP A 163 -8.73 -9.22 18.65
N GLU A 164 -9.89 -8.69 19.06
CA GLU A 164 -11.10 -8.71 18.24
C GLU A 164 -10.90 -7.95 16.92
N THR A 165 -10.23 -6.80 16.94
CA THR A 165 -9.87 -6.03 15.74
C THR A 165 -8.96 -6.84 14.82
N ARG A 166 -7.96 -7.53 15.38
CA ARG A 166 -7.05 -8.39 14.61
C ARG A 166 -7.80 -9.53 13.93
N VAL A 167 -8.62 -10.26 14.68
CA VAL A 167 -9.41 -11.40 14.17
C VAL A 167 -10.38 -10.97 13.09
N ARG A 168 -11.05 -9.83 13.26
CA ARG A 168 -12.00 -9.31 12.27
C ARG A 168 -11.32 -8.80 11.00
N ALA A 169 -10.18 -8.11 11.13
CA ALA A 169 -9.38 -7.67 9.99
C ALA A 169 -8.83 -8.88 9.20
N GLU A 170 -8.34 -9.90 9.90
CA GLU A 170 -7.86 -11.13 9.29
C GLU A 170 -8.96 -11.89 8.56
N ALA A 171 -10.12 -12.10 9.21
CA ALA A 171 -11.26 -12.74 8.56
C ALA A 171 -11.71 -11.96 7.31
N PHE A 172 -11.75 -10.63 7.37
CA PHE A 172 -12.07 -9.79 6.22
C PHE A 172 -11.08 -9.99 5.08
N VAL A 173 -9.78 -9.92 5.36
CA VAL A 173 -8.74 -10.05 4.32
C VAL A 173 -8.69 -11.47 3.75
N ALA A 174 -8.72 -12.50 4.60
CA ALA A 174 -8.56 -13.89 4.20
C ALA A 174 -9.81 -14.48 3.58
N VAL A 175 -10.97 -14.30 4.21
CA VAL A 175 -12.23 -14.93 3.79
C VAL A 175 -12.95 -14.07 2.78
N THR A 176 -13.09 -12.76 3.03
CA THR A 176 -13.85 -11.88 2.14
C THR A 176 -13.05 -11.45 0.91
N LEU A 177 -11.79 -11.05 1.07
CA LEU A 177 -10.95 -10.61 -0.06
C LEU A 177 -10.16 -11.74 -0.72
N GLY A 178 -10.14 -12.94 -0.13
CA GLY A 178 -9.41 -14.10 -0.68
C GLY A 178 -7.89 -13.92 -0.70
N LYS A 179 -7.33 -13.13 0.22
CA LYS A 179 -5.90 -12.82 0.29
C LYS A 179 -5.22 -13.63 1.39
N GLN A 180 -3.96 -13.98 1.20
CA GLN A 180 -3.12 -14.56 2.23
C GLN A 180 -2.64 -13.47 3.20
N VAL A 181 -2.76 -13.76 4.49
CA VAL A 181 -2.35 -12.87 5.57
C VAL A 181 -1.04 -13.36 6.15
N ILE A 182 -0.12 -12.43 6.41
CA ILE A 182 0.98 -12.62 7.34
C ILE A 182 0.92 -11.55 8.43
N HIS A 183 1.31 -11.90 9.64
CA HIS A 183 1.36 -10.96 10.76
C HIS A 183 2.74 -10.32 10.86
N SER A 184 2.77 -9.02 11.11
CA SER A 184 4.00 -8.29 11.38
C SER A 184 3.90 -7.50 12.68
N PRO A 185 4.97 -7.42 13.48
CA PRO A 185 5.05 -6.45 14.55
C PRO A 185 5.00 -5.02 14.00
N ASP A 186 4.53 -4.08 14.82
CA ASP A 186 4.48 -2.65 14.48
C ASP A 186 5.89 -2.03 14.50
N ARG A 187 6.56 -2.08 13.33
CA ARG A 187 7.90 -1.54 13.07
C ARG A 187 8.03 -1.12 11.61
N ALA A 188 8.89 -0.14 11.31
CA ALA A 188 9.13 0.29 9.92
C ALA A 188 9.48 -0.90 9.01
N GLY A 189 8.86 -0.94 7.83
CA GLY A 189 9.07 -1.94 6.79
C GLY A 189 8.53 -3.34 7.07
N PHE A 190 7.88 -3.56 8.22
CA PHE A 190 7.16 -4.80 8.54
C PHE A 190 8.02 -6.06 8.32
N VAL A 191 7.54 -7.06 7.57
CA VAL A 191 8.33 -8.26 7.22
C VAL A 191 8.96 -8.12 5.85
N VAL A 192 8.15 -7.86 4.82
CA VAL A 192 8.60 -7.92 3.42
C VAL A 192 9.61 -6.81 3.12
N ASN A 193 9.30 -5.56 3.46
CA ASN A 193 10.19 -4.44 3.15
C ASN A 193 11.45 -4.45 4.02
N ALA A 194 11.37 -4.95 5.26
CA ALA A 194 12.53 -5.13 6.13
C ALA A 194 13.60 -6.08 5.54
N LEU A 195 13.19 -7.03 4.69
CA LEU A 195 14.10 -7.91 3.94
C LEU A 195 14.43 -7.36 2.55
N LEU A 196 13.41 -6.92 1.81
CA LEU A 196 13.52 -6.51 0.42
C LEU A 196 14.40 -5.27 0.27
N ILE A 197 14.18 -4.23 1.07
CA ILE A 197 14.86 -2.95 0.89
C ILE A 197 16.38 -3.08 1.07
N PRO A 198 16.92 -3.68 2.17
CA PRO A 198 18.36 -3.90 2.30
C PRO A 198 18.98 -4.67 1.13
N TYR A 199 18.28 -5.68 0.62
CA TYR A 199 18.71 -6.43 -0.55
C TYR A 199 18.83 -5.53 -1.79
N LEU A 200 17.84 -4.66 -2.03
CA LEU A 200 17.90 -3.68 -3.12
C LEU A 200 19.05 -2.68 -2.91
N LEU A 201 19.21 -2.15 -1.69
CA LEU A 201 20.29 -1.20 -1.39
C LEU A 201 21.68 -1.83 -1.58
N ALA A 202 21.84 -3.11 -1.23
CA ALA A 202 23.08 -3.84 -1.46
C ALA A 202 23.41 -3.95 -2.96
N ALA A 203 22.42 -4.27 -3.80
CA ALA A 203 22.60 -4.28 -5.25
C ALA A 203 22.99 -2.90 -5.80
N ILE A 204 22.36 -1.83 -5.31
CA ILE A 204 22.68 -0.45 -5.70
C ILE A 204 24.12 -0.09 -5.32
N ARG A 205 24.59 -0.48 -4.13
CA ARG A 205 25.98 -0.24 -3.70
C ARG A 205 26.99 -0.95 -4.59
N MET A 206 26.68 -2.14 -5.11
CA MET A 206 27.55 -2.84 -6.07
C MET A 206 27.69 -2.07 -7.39
N VAL A 207 26.61 -1.46 -7.88
CA VAL A 207 26.68 -0.56 -9.04
C VAL A 207 27.48 0.70 -8.73
N GLU A 208 27.19 1.33 -7.59
CA GLU A 208 27.84 2.59 -7.16
C GLU A 208 29.36 2.47 -7.04
N THR A 209 29.84 1.34 -6.51
CA THR A 209 31.27 1.04 -6.35
C THR A 209 31.95 0.53 -7.62
N GLY A 210 31.20 0.34 -8.70
CA GLY A 210 31.71 -0.19 -9.97
C GLY A 210 32.04 -1.69 -9.93
N PHE A 211 31.56 -2.43 -8.94
CA PHE A 211 31.81 -3.87 -8.80
C PHE A 211 31.20 -4.68 -9.96
N ALA A 212 30.00 -4.30 -10.40
CA ALA A 212 29.32 -4.90 -11.54
C ALA A 212 28.29 -3.92 -12.13
N THR A 213 27.93 -4.11 -13.40
CA THR A 213 26.86 -3.32 -14.05
C THR A 213 25.48 -3.79 -13.58
N ALA A 214 24.46 -2.95 -13.78
CA ALA A 214 23.09 -3.28 -13.42
C ALA A 214 22.59 -4.57 -14.10
N ASP A 215 22.88 -4.73 -15.39
CA ASP A 215 22.50 -5.93 -16.17
C ASP A 215 23.14 -7.21 -15.61
N VAL A 216 24.41 -7.16 -15.22
CA VAL A 216 25.13 -8.32 -14.67
C VAL A 216 24.56 -8.72 -13.32
N ILE A 217 24.28 -7.75 -12.43
CA ILE A 217 23.68 -8.00 -11.12
C ILE A 217 22.27 -8.58 -11.29
N ASP A 218 21.45 -7.99 -12.15
CA ASP A 218 20.10 -8.47 -12.42
C ASP A 218 20.10 -9.87 -13.01
N GLN A 219 20.96 -10.15 -13.99
CA GLN A 219 21.09 -11.48 -14.58
C GLN A 219 21.57 -12.52 -13.56
N GLY A 220 22.52 -12.17 -12.70
CA GLY A 220 22.99 -13.05 -11.63
C GLY A 220 21.88 -13.46 -10.66
N MET A 221 21.05 -12.50 -10.23
CA MET A 221 19.94 -12.79 -9.31
C MET A 221 18.80 -13.56 -9.98
N VAL A 222 18.54 -13.32 -11.26
CA VAL A 222 17.52 -14.07 -12.02
C VAL A 222 17.96 -15.50 -12.28
N LEU A 223 19.16 -15.72 -12.84
CA LEU A 223 19.61 -17.05 -13.25
C LEU A 223 20.19 -17.87 -12.08
N GLY A 224 20.84 -17.22 -11.12
CA GLY A 224 21.50 -17.89 -10.00
C GLY A 224 20.57 -18.13 -8.81
N CYS A 225 19.68 -17.19 -8.51
CA CYS A 225 18.76 -17.28 -7.36
C CYS A 225 17.30 -17.55 -7.79
N SER A 226 17.04 -17.74 -9.08
CA SER A 226 15.71 -17.99 -9.65
C SER A 226 14.68 -16.90 -9.31
N HIS A 227 15.12 -15.66 -9.09
CA HIS A 227 14.19 -14.55 -8.91
C HIS A 227 13.49 -14.22 -10.25
N PRO A 228 12.19 -13.88 -10.25
CA PRO A 228 11.47 -13.57 -11.49
C PRO A 228 11.95 -12.24 -12.13
N MET A 229 12.63 -11.41 -11.36
CA MET A 229 13.16 -10.12 -11.78
C MET A 229 14.40 -9.77 -10.96
N GLY A 230 15.40 -9.18 -11.59
CA GLY A 230 16.60 -8.69 -10.92
C GLY A 230 16.30 -7.50 -9.99
N PRO A 231 17.12 -7.28 -8.95
CA PRO A 231 16.89 -6.27 -7.93
C PRO A 231 16.81 -4.84 -8.49
N LEU A 232 17.64 -4.48 -9.47
CA LEU A 232 17.71 -3.11 -9.97
C LEU A 232 16.55 -2.82 -10.90
N LYS A 233 16.16 -3.79 -11.74
CA LYS A 233 14.91 -3.73 -12.51
C LYS A 233 13.67 -3.71 -11.62
N LEU A 234 13.70 -4.42 -10.48
CA LEU A 234 12.63 -4.39 -9.48
C LEU A 234 12.56 -3.03 -8.78
N ALA A 235 13.71 -2.44 -8.40
CA ALA A 235 13.78 -1.10 -7.84
C ALA A 235 13.20 -0.05 -8.80
N ASP A 236 13.53 -0.13 -10.08
CA ASP A 236 12.96 0.74 -11.12
C ASP A 236 11.45 0.54 -11.31
N LEU A 237 10.93 -0.68 -11.08
CA LEU A 237 9.50 -0.98 -11.15
C LEU A 237 8.75 -0.41 -9.93
N ILE A 238 9.33 -0.52 -8.74
CA ILE A 238 8.79 0.06 -7.49
C ILE A 238 8.81 1.60 -7.59
N GLY A 239 9.91 2.14 -8.11
CA GLY A 239 10.20 3.57 -8.15
C GLY A 239 11.29 3.92 -7.14
N LEU A 240 12.35 4.58 -7.62
CA LEU A 240 13.55 4.83 -6.81
C LEU A 240 13.31 5.81 -5.64
N ASP A 241 12.39 6.76 -5.81
CA ASP A 241 11.90 7.63 -4.74
C ASP A 241 11.18 6.85 -3.64
N THR A 242 10.36 5.85 -4.00
CA THR A 242 9.71 4.98 -3.03
C THR A 242 10.72 4.10 -2.30
N VAL A 243 11.68 3.50 -3.01
CA VAL A 243 12.78 2.73 -2.39
C VAL A 243 13.58 3.60 -1.42
N ALA A 244 13.95 4.81 -1.82
CA ALA A 244 14.67 5.76 -0.97
C ALA A 244 13.87 6.16 0.26
N SER A 245 12.56 6.47 0.09
CA SER A 245 11.68 6.84 1.20
C SER A 245 11.57 5.74 2.25
N ILE A 246 11.40 4.47 1.83
CA ILE A 246 11.33 3.35 2.77
C ILE A 246 12.69 3.11 3.44
N ALA A 247 13.79 3.23 2.69
CA ALA A 247 15.15 3.13 3.25
C ALA A 247 15.41 4.19 4.33
N VAL A 248 15.01 5.44 4.11
CA VAL A 248 15.10 6.51 5.11
C VAL A 248 14.31 6.13 6.37
N ALA A 249 13.05 5.71 6.23
CA ALA A 249 12.24 5.33 7.39
C ALA A 249 12.84 4.15 8.17
N LEU A 250 13.33 3.12 7.48
CA LEU A 250 14.05 2.00 8.09
C LEU A 250 15.30 2.47 8.83
N TYR A 251 16.11 3.32 8.21
CA TYR A 251 17.30 3.87 8.85
C TYR A 251 16.96 4.76 10.05
N GLU A 252 15.88 5.53 9.97
CA GLU A 252 15.42 6.37 11.06
C GLU A 252 14.97 5.55 12.28
N GLU A 253 14.34 4.40 12.07
CA GLU A 253 13.90 3.53 13.16
C GLU A 253 15.05 2.72 13.75
N PHE A 254 15.86 2.06 12.92
CA PHE A 254 16.84 1.08 13.37
C PHE A 254 18.26 1.64 13.59
N LYS A 255 18.58 2.78 12.95
CA LYS A 255 19.94 3.38 12.92
C LYS A 255 21.05 2.45 12.43
N ASP A 256 20.69 1.35 11.75
CA ASP A 256 21.63 0.41 11.18
C ASP A 256 22.08 0.87 9.78
N PRO A 257 23.40 1.05 9.54
CA PRO A 257 23.94 1.48 8.25
C PRO A 257 23.47 0.67 7.04
N GLN A 258 23.07 -0.59 7.20
CA GLN A 258 22.57 -1.39 6.08
C GLN A 258 21.30 -0.80 5.44
N TYR A 259 20.48 -0.09 6.23
CA TYR A 259 19.26 0.59 5.77
C TYR A 259 19.52 1.98 5.17
N SER A 260 20.72 2.54 5.35
CA SER A 260 21.02 3.88 4.85
C SER A 260 20.97 3.92 3.31
N PRO A 261 20.18 4.84 2.71
CA PRO A 261 20.08 4.96 1.26
C PRO A 261 21.45 5.35 0.65
N PRO A 262 21.97 4.59 -0.34
CA PRO A 262 23.26 4.90 -0.97
C PRO A 262 23.24 6.27 -1.68
N PRO A 263 24.37 7.02 -1.70
CA PRO A 263 24.44 8.33 -2.36
C PRO A 263 23.98 8.31 -3.83
N MET A 264 24.33 7.27 -4.60
CA MET A 264 23.85 7.09 -5.97
C MET A 264 22.32 7.10 -6.06
N LEU A 265 21.63 6.38 -5.17
CA LEU A 265 20.16 6.35 -5.15
C LEU A 265 19.59 7.75 -4.90
N LEU A 266 20.15 8.48 -3.94
CA LEU A 266 19.72 9.85 -3.63
C LEU A 266 19.92 10.80 -4.82
N ARG A 267 21.07 10.73 -5.49
CA ARG A 267 21.35 11.53 -6.70
C ARG A 267 20.42 11.19 -7.85
N MET A 268 20.08 9.91 -8.04
CA MET A 268 19.11 9.49 -9.07
C MET A 268 17.71 10.05 -8.78
N VAL A 269 17.28 10.02 -7.53
CA VAL A 269 15.99 10.59 -7.12
C VAL A 269 15.96 12.10 -7.32
N GLU A 270 17.00 12.82 -6.88
CA GLU A 270 17.14 14.27 -7.10
C GLU A 270 17.18 14.64 -8.60
N GLY A 271 17.79 13.79 -9.43
CA GLY A 271 17.83 13.94 -10.88
C GLY A 271 16.55 13.55 -11.61
N GLY A 272 15.50 13.11 -10.92
CA GLY A 272 14.23 12.68 -11.52
C GLY A 272 14.30 11.33 -12.26
N LEU A 273 15.34 10.53 -12.01
CA LEU A 273 15.52 9.19 -12.57
C LEU A 273 14.78 8.17 -11.70
N LEU A 274 13.45 8.19 -11.72
CA LEU A 274 12.60 7.43 -10.78
C LEU A 274 12.22 6.03 -11.27
N GLY A 275 12.93 5.49 -12.28
CA GLY A 275 12.66 4.17 -12.85
C GLY A 275 11.59 4.20 -13.95
N ARG A 276 10.78 3.15 -14.02
CA ARG A 276 9.83 2.93 -15.13
C ARG A 276 8.83 4.07 -15.29
N LYS A 277 8.42 4.72 -14.19
CA LYS A 277 7.41 5.79 -14.20
C LYS A 277 7.89 7.11 -14.80
N THR A 278 9.21 7.31 -14.92
CA THR A 278 9.83 8.47 -15.57
C THR A 278 10.61 8.09 -16.83
N GLY A 279 10.47 6.85 -17.31
CA GLY A 279 11.18 6.33 -18.48
C GLY A 279 12.66 5.98 -18.25
N ARG A 280 13.21 6.22 -17.06
CA ARG A 280 14.62 5.93 -16.76
C ARG A 280 14.91 5.82 -15.26
N GLY A 281 15.68 4.80 -14.90
CA GLY A 281 16.31 4.61 -13.59
C GLY A 281 17.68 3.96 -13.79
N PHE A 282 17.89 2.76 -13.23
CA PHE A 282 19.05 1.91 -13.58
C PHE A 282 19.00 1.42 -15.02
N HIS A 283 17.78 1.22 -15.53
CA HIS A 283 17.48 0.85 -16.92
C HIS A 283 16.75 1.97 -17.65
N SER A 284 16.73 1.90 -18.99
CA SER A 284 15.95 2.81 -19.84
C SER A 284 14.65 2.14 -20.31
N TYR A 285 13.55 2.89 -20.30
CA TYR A 285 12.22 2.42 -20.64
C TYR A 285 11.60 3.31 -21.71
N SER A 286 11.01 2.68 -22.73
CA SER A 286 10.23 3.34 -23.78
C SER A 286 8.74 3.29 -23.49
#